data_AF-A0A5R9FN67-F1
#
_entry.id   AF-A0A5R9FN67-F1
#
_cell.length_a   1.000
_cell.length_b   1.000
_cell.length_c   1.000
_cell.angle_alpha   90.00
_cell.angle_beta   90.00
_cell.angle_gamma   90.00
#
_symmetry.space_group_name_H-M   'P 1'
#
loop_
_entity.id
_entity.type
_entity.pdbx_description
1 polymer ?
#
loop_
_entity_poly.entity_id
_entity_poly.type
_entity_poly.pdbx_seq_one_letter_code
_entity_poly.pdbx_strand_id
1 'polypeptide(L)'
;MDTPDPTNLPARREEIALKLGLASERVTDSVIEQIADDPLFLHHLELCKDQPEMLDMLLGESNDRNGGKAGIGLSASPQRPPAPGNAELLGRAGAALGRWIASGFGRVTDDEYRARLATCGECEHLTVPPRAGFYRLMGATDEKTVCGLCGCDTRRKAWLATEQCPDHRWKAATG
;
A
#
# COMPACT_ATOMS: atom_id res chain seq x y z
N MET A 1 28.25 3.33 17.16
CA MET A 1 26.89 3.74 16.75
C MET A 1 26.14 2.45 16.53
N ASP A 2 25.50 1.97 17.59
CA ASP A 2 24.71 0.74 17.59
C ASP A 2 23.47 0.95 16.74
N THR A 3 23.34 0.18 15.66
CA THR A 3 22.10 0.07 14.91
C THR A 3 21.17 -0.85 15.72
N PRO A 4 19.99 -0.39 16.16
CA PRO A 4 19.08 -1.24 16.91
C PRO A 4 18.60 -2.42 16.05
N ASP A 5 18.61 -3.60 16.65
CA ASP A 5 18.06 -4.84 16.11
C ASP A 5 16.58 -4.63 15.74
N PRO A 6 16.17 -4.86 14.47
CA PRO A 6 14.80 -4.64 14.00
C PRO A 6 13.75 -5.52 14.69
N THR A 7 14.16 -6.48 15.51
CA THR A 7 13.30 -7.45 16.20
C THR A 7 12.96 -7.05 17.65
N ASN A 8 13.56 -5.99 18.20
CA ASN A 8 13.36 -5.58 19.59
C ASN A 8 12.28 -4.48 19.73
N LEU A 9 11.00 -4.89 19.75
CA LEU A 9 9.85 -3.99 19.89
C LEU A 9 9.90 -3.09 21.14
N PRO A 10 10.30 -3.56 22.34
CA PRO A 10 10.45 -2.71 23.53
C PRO A 10 11.44 -1.55 23.34
N ALA A 11 12.62 -1.82 22.79
CA ALA A 11 13.63 -0.77 22.56
C ALA A 11 13.16 0.27 21.54
N ARG A 12 12.47 -0.19 20.50
CA ARG A 12 11.88 0.67 19.45
C ARG A 12 10.77 1.56 20.01
N ARG A 13 9.96 1.02 20.93
CA ARG A 13 8.91 1.75 21.63
C ARG A 13 9.48 2.91 22.44
N GLU A 14 10.52 2.65 23.22
CA GLU A 14 11.19 3.67 24.02
C GLU A 14 11.81 4.76 23.15
N GLU A 15 12.43 4.41 22.03
CA GLU A 15 13.01 5.39 21.10
C GLU A 15 11.93 6.32 20.51
N ILE A 16 10.81 5.75 20.04
CA ILE A 16 9.70 6.52 19.46
C ILE A 16 9.05 7.41 20.53
N ALA A 17 8.83 6.86 21.73
CA ALA A 17 8.26 7.62 22.84
C ALA A 17 9.15 8.81 23.23
N LEU A 18 10.46 8.61 23.29
CA LEU A 18 11.44 9.66 23.56
C LEU A 18 11.40 10.76 22.48
N LYS A 19 11.36 10.38 21.20
CA LYS A 19 11.27 11.32 20.07
C LYS A 19 10.00 12.18 20.10
N LEU A 20 8.89 11.57 20.50
CA LEU A 20 7.59 12.24 20.58
C LEU A 20 7.37 12.97 21.92
N GLY A 21 8.26 12.81 22.90
CA GLY A 21 8.10 13.37 24.23
C GLY A 21 6.93 12.76 25.01
N LEU A 22 6.58 11.51 24.70
CA LEU A 22 5.45 10.78 25.29
C LEU A 22 5.91 9.69 26.26
N ALA A 23 5.01 9.27 27.13
CA ALA A 23 5.19 8.05 27.92
C ALA A 23 5.16 6.82 26.99
N SER A 24 6.01 5.83 27.25
CA SER A 24 6.18 4.67 26.36
C SER A 24 4.90 3.84 26.22
N GLU A 25 4.01 3.88 27.20
CA GLU A 25 2.70 3.22 27.20
C GLU A 25 1.75 3.79 26.15
N ARG A 26 1.97 5.02 25.70
CA ARG A 26 1.17 5.65 24.63
C ARG A 26 1.57 5.17 23.24
N VAL A 27 2.74 4.58 23.09
CA VAL A 27 3.24 4.03 21.83
C VAL A 27 2.91 2.53 21.81
N THR A 28 1.75 2.20 21.23
CA THR A 28 1.28 0.81 21.13
C THR A 28 2.04 0.05 20.05
N ASP A 29 1.95 -1.29 20.06
CA ASP A 29 2.54 -2.12 19.00
C ASP A 29 1.97 -1.77 17.63
N SER A 30 0.68 -1.41 17.57
CA SER A 30 0.01 -0.97 16.34
C SER A 30 0.64 0.32 15.77
N VAL A 31 1.06 1.26 16.63
CA VAL A 31 1.80 2.46 16.21
C VAL A 31 3.17 2.07 15.66
N ILE A 32 3.88 1.14 16.30
CA ILE A 32 5.22 0.70 15.88
C ILE A 32 5.17 -0.03 14.53
N GLU A 33 4.15 -0.88 14.34
CA GLU A 33 3.85 -1.55 13.08
C GLU A 33 3.49 -0.54 11.99
N GLN A 34 2.62 0.42 12.28
CA GLN A 34 2.24 1.46 11.33
C GLN A 34 3.43 2.35 10.92
N ILE A 35 4.37 2.63 11.83
CA ILE A 35 5.63 3.32 11.51
C ILE A 35 6.54 2.45 10.63
N ALA A 36 6.54 1.13 10.84
CA ALA A 36 7.31 0.20 10.00
C ALA A 36 6.75 0.12 8.57
N ASP A 37 5.42 0.12 8.44
CA ASP A 37 4.71 0.07 7.16
C ASP A 37 4.72 1.43 6.42
N ASP A 38 4.63 2.53 7.15
CA ASP A 38 4.62 3.90 6.63
C ASP A 38 5.59 4.82 7.40
N PRO A 39 6.83 5.00 6.91
CA PRO A 39 7.79 5.93 7.51
C PRO A 39 7.33 7.40 7.56
N LEU A 40 6.36 7.82 6.73
CA LEU A 40 5.79 9.18 6.81
C LEU A 40 4.89 9.35 8.04
N PHE A 41 4.37 8.25 8.58
CA PHE A 41 3.54 8.30 9.78
C PHE A 41 4.33 8.82 10.99
N LEU A 42 5.58 8.35 11.19
CA LEU A 42 6.45 8.90 12.25
C LEU A 42 6.69 10.40 12.04
N HIS A 43 6.91 10.83 10.80
CA HIS A 43 7.10 12.25 10.50
C HIS A 43 5.86 13.08 10.86
N HIS A 44 4.65 12.59 10.57
CA HIS A 44 3.42 13.27 10.96
C HIS A 44 3.25 13.34 12.48
N LEU A 45 3.61 12.27 13.21
CA LEU A 45 3.60 12.28 14.68
C LEU A 45 4.60 13.32 15.23
N GLU A 46 5.79 13.42 14.64
CA GLU A 46 6.79 14.43 15.02
C GLU A 46 6.32 15.86 14.75
N LEU A 47 5.62 16.11 13.65
CA LEU A 47 5.03 17.42 13.35
C LEU A 47 3.90 17.79 14.32
N CYS A 48 3.17 16.79 14.82
CA CYS A 48 2.03 16.99 15.71
C CYS A 48 2.38 16.87 17.20
N LYS A 49 3.66 16.61 17.57
CA LYS A 49 4.06 16.34 18.95
C LYS A 49 3.73 17.47 19.94
N ASP A 50 3.72 18.72 19.46
CA ASP A 50 3.41 19.91 20.25
C ASP A 50 1.90 20.24 20.26
N GLN A 51 1.08 19.44 19.57
CA GLN A 51 -0.37 19.59 19.45
C GLN A 51 -1.09 18.35 20.03
N PRO A 52 -1.39 18.33 21.34
CA PRO A 52 -1.87 17.13 22.02
C PRO A 52 -3.18 16.58 21.43
N GLU A 53 -4.11 17.45 21.01
CA GLU A 53 -5.38 17.00 20.40
C GLU A 53 -5.19 16.30 19.05
N MET A 54 -4.28 16.80 18.21
CA MET A 54 -3.97 16.21 16.91
C MET A 54 -3.17 14.92 17.07
N LEU A 55 -2.24 14.90 18.02
CA LEU A 55 -1.44 13.72 18.35
C LEU A 55 -2.31 12.60 18.92
N ASP A 56 -3.26 12.93 19.80
CA ASP A 56 -4.21 11.97 20.36
C ASP A 56 -5.11 11.37 19.27
N MET A 57 -5.53 12.17 18.29
CA MET A 57 -6.30 11.69 17.14
C MET A 57 -5.50 10.68 16.31
N LEU A 58 -4.25 11.01 15.94
CA LEU A 58 -3.39 10.13 15.14
C LEU A 58 -3.03 8.82 15.86
N LEU A 59 -2.78 8.90 17.17
CA LEU A 59 -2.55 7.72 18.01
C LEU A 59 -3.84 6.90 18.20
N GLY A 60 -5.00 7.56 18.31
CA GLY A 60 -6.31 6.90 18.40
C GLY A 60 -6.67 6.11 17.15
N GLU A 61 -6.53 6.71 15.96
CA GLU A 61 -6.81 6.03 14.68
C GLU A 61 -5.94 4.77 14.47
N SER A 62 -4.69 4.81 14.92
CA SER A 62 -3.78 3.65 14.85
C SER A 62 -4.15 2.52 15.82
N ASN A 63 -4.81 2.83 16.94
CA ASN A 63 -5.31 1.84 17.89
C ASN A 63 -6.62 1.19 17.42
N ASP A 64 -7.49 1.97 16.78
CA ASP A 64 -8.78 1.47 16.27
C ASP A 64 -8.65 0.53 15.06
N ARG A 65 -7.52 0.58 14.35
CA ARG A 65 -7.19 -0.36 13.26
C ARG A 65 -7.01 -1.81 13.73
N ASN A 66 -6.67 -2.02 15.00
CA ASN A 66 -6.52 -3.35 15.61
C ASN A 66 -7.64 -3.69 16.62
N GLY A 67 -8.47 -2.72 17.01
CA GLY A 67 -9.56 -2.90 17.96
C GLY A 67 -10.89 -2.49 17.37
N GLY A 68 -11.65 -3.45 16.83
CA GLY A 68 -12.97 -3.18 16.27
C GLY A 68 -13.92 -2.55 17.29
N LYS A 69 -14.17 -1.24 17.15
CA LYS A 69 -15.38 -0.54 17.61
C LYS A 69 -15.52 0.84 16.96
N ALA A 70 -16.46 0.90 16.01
CA ALA A 70 -17.24 2.07 15.57
C ALA A 70 -16.63 3.48 15.74
N GLY A 71 -15.80 3.89 14.77
CA GLY A 71 -15.51 5.30 14.52
C GLY A 71 -16.70 5.99 13.85
N ILE A 72 -17.14 7.09 14.46
CA ILE A 72 -18.26 7.96 14.09
C ILE A 72 -18.03 8.60 12.71
N GLY A 73 -19.03 8.47 11.85
CA GLY A 73 -18.97 8.89 10.45
C GLY A 73 -18.74 10.39 10.25
N LEU A 74 -17.59 10.72 9.68
CA LEU A 74 -17.36 11.97 8.97
C LEU A 74 -17.21 11.65 7.48
N SER A 75 -18.26 12.01 6.73
CA SER A 75 -18.33 12.14 5.28
C SER A 75 -17.89 10.93 4.45
N ALA A 76 -18.88 10.22 3.91
CA ALA A 76 -18.73 9.31 2.78
C ALA A 76 -18.21 10.07 1.54
N SER A 77 -16.88 10.25 1.47
CA SER A 77 -16.18 10.21 0.20
C SER A 77 -16.41 8.81 -0.38
N PRO A 78 -16.69 8.63 -1.68
CA PRO A 78 -16.83 7.30 -2.27
C PRO A 78 -15.58 6.50 -1.91
N GLN A 79 -15.77 5.51 -1.04
CA GLN A 79 -14.70 4.77 -0.39
C GLN A 79 -13.89 4.08 -1.49
N ARG A 80 -12.77 4.69 -1.88
CA ARG A 80 -11.74 4.01 -2.64
C ARG A 80 -11.28 2.85 -1.74
N PRO A 81 -11.32 1.60 -2.20
CA PRO A 81 -10.85 0.49 -1.39
C PRO A 81 -9.43 0.80 -0.90
N PRO A 82 -9.10 0.47 0.37
CA PRO A 82 -7.79 0.74 0.91
C PRO A 82 -6.73 0.12 -0.02
N ALA A 83 -5.71 0.91 -0.35
CA ALA A 83 -4.63 0.44 -1.19
C ALA A 83 -3.99 -0.80 -0.54
N PRO A 84 -3.70 -1.88 -1.28
CA PRO A 84 -3.12 -3.08 -0.69
C PRO A 84 -1.74 -2.80 -0.10
N GLY A 85 -1.43 -3.41 1.05
CA GLY A 85 -0.13 -3.27 1.71
C GLY A 85 1.01 -3.97 0.98
N ASN A 86 2.26 -3.63 1.26
CA ASN A 86 3.44 -4.14 0.54
C ASN A 86 3.56 -5.68 0.57
N ALA A 87 3.29 -6.32 1.71
CA ALA A 87 3.31 -7.78 1.83
C ALA A 87 2.22 -8.44 0.97
N GLU A 88 1.02 -7.85 0.94
CA GLU A 88 -0.08 -8.32 0.11
C GLU A 88 0.24 -8.17 -1.38
N LEU A 89 0.82 -7.05 -1.79
CA LEU A 89 1.27 -6.83 -3.16
C LEU A 89 2.31 -7.86 -3.58
N LEU A 90 3.27 -8.18 -2.71
CA LEU A 90 4.29 -9.18 -2.99
C LEU A 90 3.67 -10.57 -3.13
N GLY A 91 2.73 -10.94 -2.26
CA GLY A 91 1.98 -12.19 -2.36
C GLY A 91 1.17 -12.30 -3.67
N ARG A 92 0.44 -11.23 -4.03
CA ARG A 92 -0.33 -11.16 -5.28
C ARG A 92 0.58 -11.24 -6.51
N ALA A 93 1.71 -10.52 -6.50
CA ALA A 93 2.70 -10.57 -7.57
C ALA A 93 3.33 -11.96 -7.71
N GLY A 94 3.67 -12.62 -6.60
CA GLY A 94 4.18 -13.99 -6.59
C GLY A 94 3.16 -14.99 -7.16
N ALA A 95 1.89 -14.87 -6.77
CA ALA A 95 0.82 -15.71 -7.32
C ALA A 95 0.61 -15.46 -8.82
N ALA A 96 0.65 -14.21 -9.28
CA ALA A 96 0.56 -13.86 -10.70
C ALA A 96 1.75 -14.42 -11.50
N LEU A 97 2.96 -14.29 -10.97
CA LEU A 97 4.17 -14.86 -11.55
C LEU A 97 4.07 -16.39 -11.65
N GLY A 98 3.60 -17.06 -10.59
CA GLY A 98 3.37 -18.51 -10.60
C GLY A 98 2.38 -18.94 -11.69
N ARG A 99 1.25 -18.24 -11.83
CA ARG A 99 0.28 -18.51 -12.92
C ARG A 99 0.90 -18.29 -14.29
N TRP A 100 1.66 -17.22 -14.48
CA TRP A 100 2.31 -16.90 -15.75
C TRP A 100 3.34 -17.97 -16.14
N ILE A 101 4.18 -18.41 -15.20
CA ILE A 101 5.12 -19.52 -15.40
C ILE A 101 4.36 -20.80 -15.77
N ALA A 102 3.29 -21.14 -15.03
CA ALA A 102 2.48 -22.32 -15.30
C ALA A 102 1.79 -22.29 -16.67
N SER A 103 1.49 -21.09 -17.19
CA SER A 103 0.95 -20.90 -18.55
C SER A 103 2.01 -20.93 -19.67
N GLY A 104 3.27 -21.21 -19.34
CA GLY A 104 4.35 -21.20 -20.33
C GLY A 104 4.79 -19.80 -20.75
N PHE A 105 4.70 -18.82 -19.84
CA PHE A 105 5.08 -17.43 -20.07
C PHE A 105 4.24 -16.73 -21.15
N GLY A 106 2.98 -17.15 -21.31
CA GLY A 106 2.05 -16.61 -22.28
C GLY A 106 1.88 -15.08 -22.17
N ARG A 107 1.94 -14.41 -23.32
CA ARG A 107 1.74 -12.97 -23.47
C ARG A 107 0.62 -12.73 -24.47
N VAL A 108 -0.11 -11.63 -24.29
CA VAL A 108 -1.17 -11.25 -25.24
C VAL A 108 -0.59 -10.65 -26.51
N THR A 109 -1.43 -10.52 -27.54
CA THR A 109 -1.07 -9.80 -28.76
C THR A 109 -0.90 -8.31 -28.49
N ASP A 110 -0.16 -7.60 -29.36
CA ASP A 110 0.03 -6.16 -29.22
C ASP A 110 -1.29 -5.38 -29.27
N ASP A 111 -2.25 -5.82 -30.10
CA ASP A 111 -3.57 -5.19 -30.19
C ASP A 111 -4.37 -5.36 -28.90
N GLU A 112 -4.35 -6.57 -28.32
CA GLU A 112 -5.02 -6.83 -27.06
C GLU A 112 -4.34 -6.08 -25.90
N TYR A 113 -3.01 -6.03 -25.88
CA TYR A 113 -2.25 -5.23 -24.92
C TYR A 113 -2.63 -3.75 -24.98
N ARG A 114 -2.68 -3.16 -26.18
CA ARG A 114 -3.08 -1.76 -26.39
C ARG A 114 -4.51 -1.51 -25.96
N ALA A 115 -5.44 -2.42 -26.29
CA ALA A 115 -6.83 -2.32 -25.86
C ALA A 115 -6.96 -2.35 -24.33
N ARG A 116 -6.29 -3.29 -23.66
CA ARG A 116 -6.27 -3.37 -22.19
C ARG A 116 -5.68 -2.11 -21.55
N LEU A 117 -4.60 -1.56 -22.13
CA LEU A 117 -4.00 -0.31 -21.67
C LEU A 117 -4.93 0.90 -21.84
N ALA A 118 -5.60 1.01 -22.97
CA ALA A 118 -6.58 2.08 -23.21
C ALA A 118 -7.69 2.04 -22.16
N THR A 119 -8.23 0.86 -21.87
CA THR A 119 -9.22 0.65 -20.80
C THR A 119 -8.68 1.07 -19.43
N CYS A 120 -7.41 0.85 -19.14
CA CYS A 120 -6.78 1.31 -17.91
C CYS A 120 -6.61 2.83 -17.85
N GLY A 121 -6.27 3.47 -18.98
CA GLY A 121 -6.08 4.92 -19.08
C GLY A 121 -7.32 5.73 -18.74
N GLU A 122 -8.51 5.18 -19.00
CA GLU A 122 -9.82 5.80 -18.71
C GLU A 122 -10.40 5.42 -17.34
N CYS A 123 -9.75 4.50 -16.61
CA CYS A 123 -10.29 3.94 -15.38
C CYS A 123 -10.10 4.88 -14.17
N GLU A 124 -11.15 5.14 -13.40
CA GLU A 124 -11.09 6.01 -12.21
C GLU A 124 -10.15 5.46 -11.12
N HIS A 125 -9.89 4.16 -11.14
CA HIS A 125 -9.02 3.52 -10.17
C HIS A 125 -7.52 3.68 -10.48
N LEU A 126 -7.14 4.20 -11.64
CA LEU A 126 -5.73 4.39 -12.01
C LEU A 126 -5.08 5.48 -11.14
N THR A 127 -3.97 5.14 -10.49
CA THR A 127 -3.23 5.99 -9.56
C THR A 127 -1.79 6.17 -9.98
N VAL A 128 -1.18 7.25 -9.46
CA VAL A 128 0.27 7.43 -9.46
C VAL A 128 0.88 6.37 -8.52
N PRO A 129 2.02 5.76 -8.89
CA PRO A 129 2.74 4.86 -7.99
C PRO A 129 3.13 5.57 -6.68
N PRO A 130 3.09 4.87 -5.53
CA PRO A 130 3.66 5.39 -4.30
C PRO A 130 5.15 5.72 -4.50
N ARG A 131 5.59 6.89 -4.01
CA ARG A 131 7.01 7.32 -4.09
C ARG A 131 7.95 6.56 -3.14
N ALA A 132 7.41 5.64 -2.34
CA ALA A 132 8.12 4.83 -1.38
C ALA A 132 8.10 3.33 -1.76
N GLY A 133 9.05 2.57 -1.22
CA GLY A 133 9.11 1.11 -1.39
C GLY A 133 9.50 0.64 -2.79
N PHE A 134 8.96 -0.52 -3.18
CA PHE A 134 9.35 -1.25 -4.38
C PHE A 134 9.11 -0.48 -5.69
N TYR A 135 8.10 0.39 -5.72
CA TYR A 135 7.79 1.22 -6.88
C TYR A 135 8.90 2.19 -7.23
N ARG A 136 9.57 2.78 -6.23
CA ARG A 136 10.74 3.63 -6.43
C ARG A 136 11.90 2.87 -7.08
N LEU A 137 12.12 1.61 -6.67
CA LEU A 137 13.16 0.75 -7.25
C LEU A 137 12.86 0.37 -8.71
N MET A 138 11.58 0.25 -9.06
CA MET A 138 11.14 -0.03 -10.42
C MET A 138 11.04 1.21 -11.32
N GLY A 139 11.53 2.37 -10.89
CA GLY A 139 11.54 3.59 -11.69
C GLY A 139 10.17 4.27 -11.76
N ALA A 140 9.41 4.27 -10.65
CA ALA A 140 8.16 5.01 -10.53
C ALA A 140 8.27 6.43 -11.10
N THR A 141 7.38 6.75 -12.03
CA THR A 141 7.20 8.10 -12.58
C THR A 141 6.03 8.78 -11.88
N ASP A 142 5.90 10.09 -12.07
CA ASP A 142 4.71 10.83 -11.60
C ASP A 142 3.47 10.56 -12.47
N GLU A 143 3.56 9.65 -13.44
CA GLU A 143 2.45 9.25 -14.29
C GLU A 143 1.56 8.22 -13.58
N LYS A 144 0.28 8.23 -13.91
CA LYS A 144 -0.66 7.21 -13.42
C LYS A 144 -0.38 5.87 -14.13
N THR A 145 0.24 4.93 -13.42
CA THR A 145 0.58 3.61 -13.97
C THR A 145 0.11 2.44 -13.10
N VAL A 146 -0.34 2.69 -11.88
CA VAL A 146 -0.71 1.65 -10.91
C VAL A 146 -2.22 1.54 -10.79
N CYS A 147 -2.76 0.32 -10.77
CA CYS A 147 -4.17 0.10 -10.51
C CYS A 147 -4.46 0.20 -9.01
N GLY A 148 -5.32 1.11 -8.59
CA GLY A 148 -5.69 1.29 -7.17
C GLY A 148 -6.49 0.13 -6.55
N LEU A 149 -7.01 -0.80 -7.34
CA LEU A 149 -7.75 -1.97 -6.83
C LEU A 149 -6.84 -3.17 -6.53
N CYS A 150 -5.90 -3.45 -7.44
CA CYS A 150 -5.00 -4.60 -7.31
C CYS A 150 -3.57 -4.24 -6.93
N GLY A 151 -3.20 -2.96 -7.04
CA GLY A 151 -1.85 -2.47 -6.82
C GLY A 151 -0.83 -3.07 -7.78
N CYS A 152 -1.21 -3.33 -9.03
CA CYS A 152 -0.28 -3.76 -10.07
C CYS A 152 0.04 -2.59 -11.02
N ASP A 153 1.26 -2.57 -11.54
CA ASP A 153 1.58 -1.76 -12.72
C ASP A 153 0.77 -2.24 -13.93
N THR A 154 0.00 -1.33 -14.52
CA THR A 154 -0.94 -1.62 -15.61
C THR A 154 -0.24 -2.02 -16.91
N ARG A 155 0.96 -1.50 -17.19
CA ARG A 155 1.78 -1.87 -18.35
C ARG A 155 2.24 -3.32 -18.21
N ARG A 156 2.65 -3.74 -17.02
CA ARG A 156 3.02 -5.13 -16.76
C ARG A 156 1.82 -6.06 -16.77
N LYS A 157 0.75 -5.68 -16.07
CA LYS A 157 -0.44 -6.52 -15.91
C LYS A 157 -1.19 -6.73 -17.22
N ALA A 158 -1.36 -5.70 -18.04
CA ALA A 158 -2.09 -5.80 -19.31
C ALA A 158 -1.44 -6.80 -20.28
N TRP A 159 -0.13 -7.00 -20.18
CA TRP A 159 0.65 -7.85 -21.07
C TRP A 159 0.60 -9.35 -20.73
N LEU A 160 0.30 -9.69 -19.48
CA LEU A 160 0.22 -11.07 -19.02
C LEU A 160 -1.09 -11.72 -19.50
N ALA A 161 -0.98 -12.84 -20.22
CA ALA A 161 -2.15 -13.56 -20.75
C ALA A 161 -3.06 -14.09 -19.63
N THR A 162 -2.47 -14.52 -18.51
CA THR A 162 -3.18 -15.13 -17.37
C THR A 162 -3.85 -14.13 -16.43
N GLU A 163 -3.61 -12.83 -16.61
CA GLU A 163 -4.17 -11.81 -15.75
C GLU A 163 -5.53 -11.33 -16.24
N GLN A 164 -6.33 -10.80 -15.32
CA GLN A 164 -7.62 -10.17 -15.63
C GLN A 164 -7.80 -8.88 -14.82
N CYS A 165 -8.72 -8.02 -15.27
CA CYS A 165 -9.12 -6.85 -14.52
C CYS A 165 -9.90 -7.27 -13.26
N PRO A 166 -9.56 -6.76 -12.06
CA PRO A 166 -10.33 -7.02 -10.85
C PRO A 166 -11.75 -6.44 -10.92
N ASP A 167 -11.95 -5.41 -11.75
CA ASP A 167 -13.24 -4.78 -12.03
C ASP A 167 -13.88 -5.32 -13.33
N HIS A 168 -13.39 -6.46 -13.84
CA HIS A 168 -13.92 -7.16 -15.01
C HIS A 168 -13.98 -6.39 -16.33
N ARG A 169 -13.32 -5.23 -16.44
CA ARG A 169 -13.26 -4.42 -17.67
C ARG A 169 -12.52 -5.11 -18.83
N TRP A 170 -11.70 -6.10 -18.52
CA TRP A 170 -11.05 -7.00 -19.48
C TRP A 170 -10.74 -8.34 -18.81
N LYS A 171 -10.66 -9.40 -19.61
CA LYS A 171 -10.53 -10.79 -19.15
C LYS A 171 -9.14 -11.34 -19.43
N ALA A 172 -8.79 -12.45 -18.78
CA ALA A 172 -7.62 -13.23 -19.16
C ALA A 172 -7.76 -13.71 -20.61
N ALA A 173 -6.64 -13.74 -21.31
CA ALA A 173 -6.59 -14.31 -22.64
C ALA A 173 -6.84 -15.81 -22.50
N THR A 174 -7.74 -16.31 -23.33
CA THR A 174 -7.95 -17.75 -23.46
C THR A 174 -6.86 -18.25 -24.39
N GLY A 175 -5.95 -19.08 -23.84
CA GLY A 175 -4.94 -19.80 -24.62
C GLY A 175 -5.57 -20.90 -25.44
#